data_AF-A0A8H3VYP0-F1
#
_entry.id   AF-A0A8H3VYP0-F1
#
_cell.length_a   1.000
_cell.length_b   1.000
_cell.length_c   1.000
_cell.angle_alpha   90.00
_cell.angle_beta   90.00
_cell.angle_gamma   90.00
#
_symmetry.space_group_name_H-M   'P 1'
#
loop_
_entity.id
_entity.type
_entity.pdbx_description
1 polymer ?
#
loop_
_entity_poly.entity_id
_entity_poly.type
_entity_poly.pdbx_seq_one_letter_code
_entity_poly.pdbx_strand_id
1 'polypeptide(L)'
;MTVVGLSQHDVNVLDKIKDPESDPSANILLDPSLPRDPQITDTSVYERVIQKEREIVLSMQQLELQMAGLRPKTAIEPVQEYRALLSKLEGFISEYPNYASARNNRVQALRRLYGDTLLLAEAPATSQRLVEHPDVAEMSLQAKVALEDIERSIVLLTPGTIYGAMSPQAAKTLSLAYTQRAAIYHMTAKLVPRFKVRVDEERRESNWSKLEFEEAASRDFALGGRYGNDIAKGLAVSTNPTAKLCGQMVREAMKKEYGPSFGD
;
A
#
# COMPACT_ATOMS: atom_id res chain seq x y z
N MET A 1 -6.92 -33.50 -31.92
CA MET A 1 -7.27 -32.86 -30.63
C MET A 1 -7.19 -31.36 -30.82
N THR A 2 -8.33 -30.69 -30.97
CA THR A 2 -8.42 -29.24 -31.13
C THR A 2 -8.20 -28.57 -29.78
N VAL A 3 -7.05 -27.92 -29.61
CA VAL A 3 -6.78 -27.09 -28.43
C VAL A 3 -7.60 -25.82 -28.59
N VAL A 4 -8.71 -25.74 -27.85
CA VAL A 4 -9.52 -24.52 -27.77
C VAL A 4 -8.72 -23.51 -26.94
N GLY A 5 -8.10 -22.54 -27.61
CA GLY A 5 -7.44 -21.43 -26.94
C GLY A 5 -8.49 -20.48 -26.37
N LEU A 6 -8.43 -20.21 -25.07
CA LEU A 6 -9.27 -19.22 -24.42
C LEU A 6 -9.00 -17.85 -25.04
N SER A 7 -10.06 -17.12 -25.38
CA SER A 7 -9.93 -15.74 -25.84
C SER A 7 -9.51 -14.83 -24.68
N GLN A 8 -9.00 -13.62 -24.97
CA GLN A 8 -8.67 -12.65 -23.91
C GLN A 8 -9.89 -12.30 -23.05
N HIS A 9 -11.09 -12.33 -23.64
CA HIS A 9 -12.32 -12.16 -22.89
C HIS A 9 -12.54 -13.32 -21.91
N ASP A 10 -12.32 -14.57 -22.35
CA ASP A 10 -12.48 -15.75 -21.49
C ASP A 10 -11.48 -15.78 -20.35
N VAL A 11 -10.22 -15.41 -20.60
CA VAL A 11 -9.19 -15.30 -19.54
C VAL A 11 -9.59 -14.22 -18.52
N ASN A 12 -10.01 -13.04 -18.99
CA ASN A 12 -10.46 -11.97 -18.10
C ASN A 12 -11.72 -12.37 -17.30
N VAL A 13 -12.62 -13.15 -17.90
CA VAL A 13 -13.81 -13.68 -17.23
C VAL A 13 -13.43 -14.74 -16.20
N LEU A 14 -12.51 -15.65 -16.53
CA LEU A 14 -12.03 -16.68 -15.61
C LEU A 14 -11.24 -16.09 -14.43
N ASP A 15 -10.43 -15.05 -14.65
CA ASP A 15 -9.74 -14.34 -13.58
C ASP A 15 -10.73 -13.63 -12.64
N LYS A 16 -11.80 -13.02 -13.19
CA LYS A 16 -12.90 -12.44 -12.39
C LYS A 16 -13.72 -13.50 -11.64
N ILE A 17 -13.84 -14.71 -12.18
CA ILE A 17 -14.51 -15.83 -11.50
C ILE A 17 -13.63 -16.40 -10.38
N LYS A 18 -12.30 -16.36 -10.55
CA LYS A 18 -11.33 -16.92 -9.61
C LYS A 18 -11.11 -16.03 -8.39
N ASP A 19 -11.22 -14.71 -8.55
CA ASP A 19 -11.16 -13.73 -7.46
C ASP A 19 -12.10 -12.54 -7.73
N PRO A 20 -13.42 -12.71 -7.51
CA PRO A 20 -14.41 -11.65 -7.73
C PRO A 20 -14.24 -10.46 -6.79
N GLU A 21 -13.47 -10.61 -5.70
CA GLU A 21 -13.22 -9.54 -4.74
C GLU A 21 -12.12 -8.58 -5.19
N SER A 22 -11.21 -9.01 -6.06
CA SER A 22 -10.12 -8.19 -6.60
C SER A 22 -10.47 -7.41 -7.86
N ASP A 23 -11.73 -7.41 -8.33
CA ASP A 23 -12.12 -6.63 -9.51
C ASP A 23 -12.09 -5.11 -9.20
N PRO A 24 -11.17 -4.33 -9.80
CA PRO A 24 -11.09 -2.89 -9.56
C PRO A 24 -12.29 -2.11 -10.12
N SER A 25 -13.16 -2.75 -10.91
CA SER A 25 -14.40 -2.19 -11.44
C SER A 25 -15.64 -2.55 -10.61
N ALA A 26 -15.52 -3.40 -9.59
CA ALA A 26 -16.62 -3.72 -8.70
C ALA A 26 -16.98 -2.50 -7.83
N ASN A 27 -18.19 -1.96 -8.04
CA ASN A 27 -18.67 -0.81 -7.28
C ASN A 27 -18.83 -1.16 -5.80
N ILE A 28 -18.19 -0.38 -4.94
CA ILE A 28 -18.45 -0.42 -3.49
C ILE A 28 -19.71 0.38 -3.16
N LEU A 29 -20.52 -0.12 -2.22
CA LEU A 29 -21.68 0.62 -1.72
C LEU A 29 -21.20 1.62 -0.67
N LEU A 30 -21.20 2.91 -1.03
CA LEU A 30 -20.86 3.99 -0.11
C LEU A 30 -22.13 4.57 0.51
N ASP A 31 -22.15 4.62 1.85
CA ASP A 31 -23.26 5.21 2.61
C ASP A 31 -22.71 6.30 3.56
N PRO A 32 -22.95 7.59 3.25
CA PRO A 32 -22.53 8.71 4.10
C PRO A 32 -23.22 8.77 5.47
N SER A 33 -24.32 8.03 5.66
CA SER A 33 -25.04 7.98 6.94
C SER A 33 -24.37 7.04 7.96
N LEU A 34 -23.48 6.15 7.49
CA LEU A 34 -22.70 5.27 8.35
C LEU A 34 -21.65 6.05 9.16
N PRO A 35 -21.27 5.53 10.35
CA PRO A 35 -20.15 6.07 11.11
C PRO A 35 -18.89 6.22 10.26
N ARG A 36 -18.19 7.35 10.42
CA ARG A 36 -16.96 7.64 9.67
C ARG A 36 -15.84 6.65 9.96
N ASP A 37 -15.85 6.04 11.15
CA ASP A 37 -15.00 4.91 11.53
C ASP A 37 -15.90 3.79 12.09
N PRO A 38 -15.73 2.53 11.66
CA PRO A 38 -16.59 1.42 12.10
C PRO A 38 -16.34 0.99 13.55
N GLN A 39 -15.20 1.36 14.14
CA GLN A 39 -14.79 0.97 15.50
C GLN A 39 -15.03 2.09 16.53
N ILE A 40 -15.17 3.35 16.07
CA ILE A 40 -15.43 4.52 16.90
C ILE A 40 -16.72 5.19 16.43
N THR A 41 -17.84 4.70 16.96
CA THR A 41 -19.19 5.15 16.59
C THR A 41 -19.72 6.30 17.45
N ASP A 42 -19.18 6.48 18.66
CA ASP A 42 -19.49 7.62 19.53
C ASP A 42 -18.94 8.91 18.91
N THR A 43 -19.82 9.86 18.61
CA THR A 43 -19.46 11.11 17.92
C THR A 43 -18.49 11.96 18.74
N SER A 44 -18.68 12.05 20.07
CA SER A 44 -17.83 12.86 20.93
C SER A 44 -16.41 12.28 21.04
N VAL A 45 -16.30 10.96 21.09
CA VAL A 45 -15.01 10.26 21.07
C VAL A 45 -14.34 10.46 19.72
N TYR A 46 -15.08 10.27 18.63
CA TYR A 46 -14.57 10.43 17.28
C TYR A 46 -14.04 11.85 17.03
N GLU A 47 -14.72 12.89 17.51
CA GLU A 47 -14.27 14.28 17.41
C GLU A 47 -12.94 14.52 18.12
N ARG A 48 -12.72 13.93 19.30
CA ARG A 48 -11.43 14.02 20.01
C ARG A 48 -10.33 13.27 19.25
N VAL A 49 -10.64 12.09 18.73
CA VAL A 49 -9.72 11.24 17.97
C VAL A 49 -9.25 11.94 16.69
N ILE A 50 -10.18 12.50 15.90
CA ILE A 50 -9.84 13.19 14.65
C ILE A 50 -9.09 14.50 14.89
N GLN A 51 -9.37 15.20 15.99
CA GLN A 51 -8.62 16.40 16.35
C GLN A 51 -7.16 16.07 16.67
N LYS A 52 -6.93 15.01 17.45
CA LYS A 52 -5.58 14.50 17.76
C LYS A 52 -4.85 14.02 16.51
N GLU A 53 -5.53 13.29 15.62
CA GLU A 53 -4.98 12.90 14.32
C GLU A 53 -4.54 14.12 13.50
N ARG A 54 -5.45 15.11 13.38
CA ARG A 54 -5.24 16.30 12.58
C ARG A 54 -4.01 17.07 13.04
N GLU A 55 -3.78 17.21 14.34
CA GLU A 55 -2.60 17.89 14.89
C GLU A 55 -1.29 17.20 14.48
N ILE A 56 -1.24 15.87 14.57
CA ILE A 56 -0.06 15.10 14.19
C ILE A 56 0.18 15.18 12.67
N VAL A 57 -0.86 14.96 11.87
CA VAL A 57 -0.76 14.98 10.41
C VAL A 57 -0.39 16.36 9.89
N LEU A 58 -0.95 17.44 10.45
CA LEU A 58 -0.57 18.81 10.08
C LEU A 58 0.90 19.08 10.44
N SER A 59 1.40 18.56 11.56
CA SER A 59 2.81 18.70 11.93
C SER A 59 3.72 18.00 10.92
N MET A 60 3.37 16.78 10.49
CA MET A 60 4.10 16.06 9.44
C MET A 60 4.08 16.82 8.11
N GLN A 61 2.93 17.33 7.69
CA GLN A 61 2.81 18.12 6.46
C GLN A 61 3.64 19.40 6.49
N GLN A 62 3.68 20.09 7.64
CA GLN A 62 4.50 21.28 7.81
C GLN A 62 5.99 20.95 7.67
N LEU A 63 6.44 19.84 8.27
CA LEU A 63 7.81 19.37 8.15
C LEU A 63 8.18 19.07 6.68
N GLU A 64 7.31 18.36 5.95
CA GLU A 64 7.54 18.10 4.51
C GLU A 64 7.66 19.38 3.68
N LEU A 65 6.81 20.38 3.94
CA LEU A 65 6.88 21.67 3.23
C LEU A 65 8.20 22.41 3.51
N GLN A 66 8.73 22.33 4.74
CA GLN A 66 10.04 22.91 5.07
C GLN A 66 11.19 22.18 4.35
N MET A 67 11.11 20.85 4.30
CA MET A 67 12.10 20.02 3.63
C MET A 67 12.10 20.22 2.11
N ALA A 68 10.93 20.48 1.53
CA ALA A 68 10.76 20.84 0.13
C ALA A 68 11.16 22.31 -0.18
N GLY A 69 11.55 23.10 0.82
CA GLY A 69 11.91 24.51 0.64
C GLY A 69 10.72 25.44 0.37
N LEU A 70 9.48 24.96 0.58
CA LEU A 70 8.25 25.72 0.39
C LEU A 70 7.84 26.53 1.63
N ARG A 71 8.52 26.33 2.76
CA ARG A 71 8.36 27.09 4.01
C ARG A 71 9.72 27.34 4.67
N PRO A 72 9.83 28.36 5.55
CA PRO A 72 11.04 28.61 6.32
C PRO A 72 11.44 27.36 7.10
N LYS A 73 12.72 26.96 7.00
CA LYS A 73 13.26 25.85 7.79
C LYS A 73 13.30 26.25 9.25
N THR A 74 12.39 25.72 10.05
CA THR A 74 12.47 25.79 11.52
C THR A 74 13.11 24.53 12.08
N ALA A 75 13.00 23.42 11.34
CA ALA A 75 13.59 22.15 11.69
C ALA A 75 15.10 22.11 11.40
N ILE A 76 15.89 21.90 12.45
CA ILE A 76 17.35 21.71 12.33
C ILE A 76 17.65 20.26 11.93
N GLU A 77 16.88 19.31 12.47
CA GLU A 77 17.09 17.86 12.33
C GLU A 77 15.79 17.16 11.88
N PRO A 78 15.46 17.16 10.56
CA PRO A 78 14.18 16.64 10.08
C PRO A 78 13.91 15.17 10.43
N VAL A 79 14.96 14.36 10.52
CA VAL A 79 14.86 12.94 10.93
C VAL A 79 14.42 12.82 12.38
N GLN A 80 14.99 13.63 13.28
CA GLN A 80 14.63 13.61 14.71
C GLN A 80 13.19 14.06 14.91
N GLU A 81 12.74 15.09 14.17
CA GLU A 81 11.36 15.56 14.24
C GLU A 81 10.37 14.52 13.71
N TYR A 82 10.70 13.83 12.62
CA TYR A 82 9.89 12.71 12.14
C TYR A 82 9.79 11.58 13.17
N ARG A 83 10.88 11.25 13.88
CA ARG A 83 10.88 10.26 14.96
C ARG A 83 10.01 10.69 16.15
N ALA A 84 10.04 11.98 16.50
CA ALA A 84 9.16 12.51 17.55
C ALA A 84 7.68 12.41 17.14
N LEU A 85 7.35 12.67 15.88
CA LEU A 85 5.99 12.52 15.36
C LEU A 85 5.56 11.05 15.28
N LEU A 86 6.45 10.12 14.95
CA LEU A 86 6.20 8.68 15.07
C LEU A 86 5.86 8.27 16.51
N SER A 87 6.62 8.75 17.49
CA SER A 87 6.35 8.45 18.90
C SER A 87 4.97 8.97 19.35
N LYS A 88 4.54 10.14 18.84
CA LYS A 88 3.16 10.62 19.04
C LYS A 88 2.11 9.69 18.44
N LEU A 89 2.36 9.14 17.24
CA LEU A 89 1.48 8.15 16.62
C LEU A 89 1.46 6.84 17.41
N GLU A 90 2.58 6.38 17.95
CA GLU A 90 2.64 5.19 18.81
C GLU A 90 1.78 5.37 20.07
N GLY A 91 1.92 6.51 20.75
CA GLY A 91 1.06 6.85 21.89
C GLY A 91 -0.41 6.95 21.49
N PHE A 92 -0.71 7.52 20.32
CA PHE A 92 -2.08 7.62 19.81
C PHE A 92 -2.69 6.25 19.49
N ILE A 93 -1.92 5.35 18.88
CA ILE A 93 -2.32 3.98 18.56
C ILE A 93 -2.52 3.16 19.83
N SER A 94 -1.71 3.40 20.87
CA SER A 94 -1.84 2.75 22.18
C SER A 94 -3.14 3.16 22.88
N GLU A 95 -3.54 4.43 22.77
CA GLU A 95 -4.80 4.95 23.32
C GLU A 95 -6.02 4.46 22.53
N TYR A 96 -5.93 4.40 21.19
CA TYR A 96 -7.02 3.94 20.31
C TYR A 96 -6.58 2.74 19.44
N PRO A 97 -6.51 1.52 20.01
CA PRO A 97 -5.95 0.36 19.33
C PRO A 97 -6.80 -0.19 18.17
N ASN A 98 -8.03 0.29 17.99
CA ASN A 98 -8.87 -0.08 16.85
C ASN A 98 -9.06 1.07 15.85
N TYR A 99 -8.35 2.19 16.02
CA TYR A 99 -8.39 3.28 15.04
C TYR A 99 -7.42 3.02 13.88
N ALA A 100 -7.97 2.72 12.71
CA ALA A 100 -7.20 2.31 11.54
C ALA A 100 -6.45 3.48 10.87
N SER A 101 -6.98 4.70 10.97
CA SER A 101 -6.38 5.87 10.31
C SER A 101 -5.02 6.26 10.93
N ALA A 102 -4.91 6.20 12.26
CA ALA A 102 -3.62 6.42 12.94
C ALA A 102 -2.53 5.42 12.52
N ARG A 103 -2.89 4.15 12.31
CA ARG A 103 -1.98 3.12 11.81
C ARG A 103 -1.54 3.40 10.38
N ASN A 104 -2.47 3.78 9.51
CA ASN A 104 -2.15 4.21 8.15
C ASN A 104 -1.16 5.39 8.13
N ASN A 105 -1.33 6.35 9.03
CA ASN A 105 -0.42 7.50 9.16
C ASN A 105 0.96 7.06 9.68
N ARG A 106 1.01 6.10 10.62
CA ARG A 106 2.29 5.55 11.11
C ARG A 106 3.04 4.86 9.99
N VAL A 107 2.36 4.03 9.21
CA VAL A 107 2.95 3.38 8.03
C VAL A 107 3.46 4.41 7.02
N GLN A 108 2.71 5.47 6.73
CA GLN A 108 3.16 6.52 5.83
C GLN A 108 4.44 7.21 6.33
N ALA A 109 4.52 7.50 7.64
CA ALA A 109 5.71 8.06 8.25
C ALA A 109 6.91 7.09 8.25
N LEU A 110 6.67 5.80 8.46
CA LEU A 110 7.71 4.77 8.34
C LEU A 110 8.24 4.66 6.90
N ARG A 111 7.34 4.67 5.91
CA ARG A 111 7.74 4.68 4.49
C ARG A 111 8.53 5.93 4.12
N ARG A 112 8.24 7.08 4.75
CA ARG A 112 9.03 8.30 4.56
C ARG A 112 10.43 8.20 5.17
N LEU A 113 10.55 7.62 6.36
CA LEU A 113 11.83 7.46 7.05
C LEU A 113 12.71 6.37 6.44
N TYR A 114 12.14 5.22 6.11
CA TYR A 114 12.87 4.00 5.73
C TYR A 114 12.72 3.64 4.24
N GLY A 115 11.85 4.34 3.50
CA GLY A 115 11.56 4.06 2.11
C GLY A 115 10.72 2.80 1.89
N ASP A 116 10.31 2.56 0.65
CA ASP A 116 9.58 1.36 0.26
C ASP A 116 10.47 0.10 0.15
N THR A 117 11.77 0.25 0.37
CA THR A 117 12.74 -0.86 0.43
C THR A 117 12.88 -1.45 1.84
N LEU A 118 11.98 -1.09 2.76
CA LEU A 118 12.05 -1.46 4.18
C LEU A 118 12.09 -2.97 4.47
N LEU A 119 11.63 -3.81 3.53
CA LEU A 119 11.67 -5.29 3.65
C LEU A 119 12.98 -5.92 3.17
N LEU A 120 13.94 -5.15 2.67
CA LEU A 120 15.14 -5.68 2.02
C LEU A 120 16.40 -5.36 2.82
N ALA A 121 17.27 -6.36 2.96
CA ALA A 121 18.62 -6.16 3.48
C ALA A 121 19.48 -5.43 2.45
N GLU A 122 20.19 -4.40 2.89
CA GLU A 122 21.22 -3.68 2.12
C GLU A 122 20.73 -3.06 0.80
N ALA A 123 19.41 -2.93 0.62
CA ALA A 123 18.85 -2.27 -0.54
C ALA A 123 19.28 -0.79 -0.57
N PRO A 124 19.54 -0.23 -1.76
CA PRO A 124 19.93 1.16 -1.88
C PRO A 124 18.86 2.08 -1.30
N ALA A 125 19.30 3.17 -0.68
CA ALA A 125 18.40 4.23 -0.26
C ALA A 125 17.65 4.78 -1.49
N THR A 126 16.34 4.89 -1.39
CA THR A 126 15.55 5.63 -2.38
C THR A 126 15.70 7.12 -2.11
N SER A 127 15.62 7.98 -3.14
CA SER A 127 15.72 9.44 -2.96
C SER A 127 14.66 10.04 -2.04
N GLN A 128 13.60 9.29 -1.75
CA GLN A 128 12.49 9.69 -0.88
C GLN A 128 12.70 9.27 0.58
N ARG A 129 13.77 8.54 0.88
CA ARG A 129 14.07 8.04 2.21
C ARG A 129 14.83 9.10 3.02
N LEU A 130 14.50 9.26 4.30
CA LEU A 130 15.17 10.22 5.19
C LEU A 130 16.34 9.64 5.99
N VAL A 131 16.23 8.39 6.44
CA VAL A 131 17.32 7.72 7.16
C VAL A 131 18.22 7.05 6.14
N GLU A 132 19.41 7.60 5.86
CA GLU A 132 20.30 7.04 4.83
C GLU A 132 20.86 5.66 5.22
N HIS A 133 21.30 5.53 6.47
CA HIS A 133 21.94 4.32 7.01
C HIS A 133 21.23 3.89 8.29
N PRO A 134 20.13 3.12 8.20
CA PRO A 134 19.44 2.63 9.39
C PRO A 134 20.27 1.56 10.06
N ASP A 135 20.09 1.40 11.37
CA ASP A 135 20.53 0.18 12.00
C ASP A 135 19.74 -1.03 11.46
N VAL A 136 20.39 -2.20 11.40
CA VAL A 136 19.80 -3.44 10.87
C VAL A 136 18.61 -3.87 11.72
N ALA A 137 18.76 -3.88 13.05
CA ALA A 137 17.71 -4.29 13.96
C ALA A 137 16.57 -3.28 13.96
N GLU A 138 16.89 -1.98 13.91
CA GLU A 138 15.91 -0.91 13.76
C GLU A 138 15.04 -1.12 12.51
N MET A 139 15.64 -1.30 11.34
CA MET A 139 14.89 -1.43 10.09
C MET A 139 14.03 -2.71 10.07
N SER A 140 14.50 -3.82 10.63
CA SER A 140 13.69 -5.04 10.81
C SER A 140 12.50 -4.83 11.73
N LEU A 141 12.67 -4.11 12.85
CA LEU A 141 11.59 -3.76 13.75
C LEU A 141 10.54 -2.88 13.03
N GLN A 142 10.99 -1.85 12.33
CA GLN A 142 10.08 -0.93 11.63
C GLN A 142 9.36 -1.60 10.46
N ALA A 143 10.00 -2.57 9.81
CA ALA A 143 9.35 -3.42 8.82
C ALA A 143 8.21 -4.26 9.40
N LYS A 144 8.45 -4.89 10.55
CA LYS A 144 7.42 -5.62 11.29
C LYS A 144 6.24 -4.72 11.65
N VAL A 145 6.52 -3.57 12.26
CA VAL A 145 5.49 -2.58 12.67
C VAL A 145 4.67 -2.11 11.47
N ALA A 146 5.32 -1.76 10.35
CA ALA A 146 4.63 -1.31 9.15
C ALA A 146 3.67 -2.37 8.61
N LEU A 147 4.12 -3.63 8.49
CA LEU A 147 3.26 -4.71 7.99
C LEU A 147 2.10 -5.02 8.93
N GLU A 148 2.35 -5.11 10.25
CA GLU A 148 1.31 -5.35 11.25
C GLU A 148 0.24 -4.25 11.27
N ASP A 149 0.65 -2.98 11.15
CA ASP A 149 -0.28 -1.86 11.11
C ASP A 149 -1.18 -1.85 9.89
N ILE A 150 -0.60 -2.13 8.72
CA ILE A 150 -1.36 -2.21 7.47
C ILE A 150 -2.36 -3.36 7.55
N GLU A 151 -1.90 -4.54 7.98
CA GLU A 151 -2.74 -5.73 8.12
C GLU A 151 -3.87 -5.49 9.11
N ARG A 152 -3.57 -4.89 10.27
CA ARG A 152 -4.59 -4.53 11.25
C ARG A 152 -5.56 -3.51 10.71
N SER A 153 -5.10 -2.50 9.97
CA SER A 153 -5.96 -1.49 9.34
C SER A 153 -6.92 -2.11 8.33
N ILE A 154 -6.42 -3.02 7.49
CA ILE A 154 -7.25 -3.76 6.53
C ILE A 154 -8.30 -4.58 7.28
N VAL A 155 -7.90 -5.36 8.29
CA VAL A 155 -8.84 -6.17 9.10
C VAL A 155 -9.92 -5.32 9.78
N LEU A 156 -9.57 -4.15 10.31
CA LEU A 156 -10.51 -3.27 11.02
C LEU A 156 -11.53 -2.59 10.11
N LEU A 157 -11.19 -2.40 8.83
CA LEU A 157 -12.00 -1.65 7.87
C LEU A 157 -12.71 -2.53 6.83
N THR A 158 -12.21 -3.73 6.56
CA THR A 158 -12.85 -4.65 5.61
C THR A 158 -14.25 -5.02 6.10
N PRO A 159 -15.30 -4.80 5.29
CA PRO A 159 -16.65 -5.20 5.65
C PRO A 159 -16.75 -6.72 5.81
N GLY A 160 -17.59 -7.18 6.74
CA GLY A 160 -17.82 -8.62 6.94
C GLY A 160 -18.49 -9.33 5.75
N THR A 161 -19.01 -8.56 4.77
CA THR A 161 -19.60 -9.08 3.54
C THR A 161 -19.05 -8.35 2.33
N ILE A 162 -18.85 -9.05 1.21
CA ILE A 162 -18.27 -8.51 -0.03
C ILE A 162 -19.03 -7.32 -0.63
N TYR A 163 -20.32 -7.18 -0.31
CA TYR A 163 -21.20 -6.08 -0.72
C TYR A 163 -21.61 -5.17 0.45
N GLY A 164 -20.89 -5.26 1.57
CA GLY A 164 -21.19 -4.46 2.76
C GLY A 164 -21.03 -2.97 2.46
N ALA A 165 -22.02 -2.17 2.91
CA ALA A 165 -21.92 -0.72 2.82
C ALA A 165 -20.78 -0.20 3.70
N MET A 166 -20.08 0.83 3.23
CA MET A 166 -19.01 1.49 3.97
C MET A 166 -19.20 3.00 3.97
N SER A 167 -18.75 3.67 5.03
CA SER A 167 -18.64 5.12 4.97
C SER A 167 -17.52 5.54 4.00
N PRO A 168 -17.64 6.70 3.33
CA PRO A 168 -16.60 7.20 2.43
C PRO A 168 -15.22 7.34 3.10
N GLN A 169 -15.19 7.70 4.39
CA GLN A 169 -13.94 7.85 5.15
C GLN A 169 -13.27 6.49 5.42
N ALA A 170 -14.06 5.46 5.78
CA ALA A 170 -13.54 4.11 5.96
C ALA A 170 -13.00 3.54 4.64
N ALA A 171 -13.74 3.71 3.53
CA ALA A 171 -13.30 3.28 2.20
C ALA A 171 -12.00 3.97 1.78
N LYS A 172 -11.87 5.28 1.99
CA LYS A 172 -10.64 6.04 1.71
C LYS A 172 -9.45 5.53 2.54
N THR A 173 -9.67 5.25 3.83
CA THR A 173 -8.59 4.74 4.70
C THR A 173 -8.18 3.33 4.29
N LEU A 174 -9.14 2.48 3.92
CA LEU A 174 -8.88 1.12 3.43
C LEU A 174 -8.14 1.14 2.09
N SER A 175 -8.53 2.01 1.16
CA SER A 175 -7.87 2.16 -0.14
C SER A 175 -6.40 2.57 0.03
N LEU A 176 -6.11 3.48 0.97
CA LEU A 176 -4.75 3.85 1.34
C LEU A 176 -3.98 2.66 1.94
N ALA A 177 -4.56 1.90 2.86
CA ALA A 177 -3.88 0.77 3.48
C ALA A 177 -3.40 -0.25 2.43
N TYR A 178 -4.29 -0.65 1.51
CA TYR A 178 -3.95 -1.52 0.39
C TYR A 178 -2.87 -0.90 -0.51
N THR A 179 -3.02 0.37 -0.88
CA THR A 179 -2.05 1.06 -1.76
C THR A 179 -0.66 1.13 -1.14
N GLN A 180 -0.58 1.38 0.16
CA GLN A 180 0.69 1.41 0.90
C GLN A 180 1.35 0.03 0.92
N ARG A 181 0.59 -1.04 1.18
CA ARG A 181 1.11 -2.42 1.14
C ARG A 181 1.60 -2.78 -0.25
N ALA A 182 0.81 -2.44 -1.26
CA ALA A 182 1.13 -2.68 -2.66
C ALA A 182 2.44 -2.01 -3.07
N ALA A 183 2.67 -0.76 -2.65
CA ALA A 183 3.91 -0.05 -2.94
C ALA A 183 5.15 -0.75 -2.34
N ILE A 184 5.06 -1.18 -1.09
CA ILE A 184 6.14 -1.92 -0.41
C ILE A 184 6.41 -3.25 -1.12
N TYR A 185 5.36 -4.04 -1.40
CA TYR A 185 5.51 -5.32 -2.10
C TYR A 185 6.01 -5.14 -3.53
N HIS A 186 5.54 -4.13 -4.25
CA HIS A 186 5.98 -3.83 -5.61
C HIS A 186 7.46 -3.46 -5.65
N MET A 187 7.91 -2.60 -4.74
CA MET A 187 9.33 -2.24 -4.66
C MET A 187 10.19 -3.44 -4.24
N THR A 188 9.70 -4.25 -3.31
CA THR A 188 10.36 -5.48 -2.88
C THR A 188 10.51 -6.47 -4.05
N ALA A 189 9.46 -6.73 -4.81
CA ALA A 189 9.50 -7.58 -6.01
C ALA A 189 10.55 -7.15 -7.04
N LYS A 190 10.72 -5.83 -7.24
CA LYS A 190 11.69 -5.29 -8.21
C LYS A 190 13.14 -5.58 -7.81
N LEU A 191 13.40 -5.75 -6.51
CA LEU A 191 14.74 -5.76 -5.94
C LEU A 191 15.11 -7.11 -5.31
N VAL A 192 14.15 -7.96 -4.95
CA VAL A 192 14.41 -9.28 -4.36
C VAL A 192 15.30 -10.23 -5.21
N PRO A 193 15.42 -10.09 -6.55
CA PRO A 193 16.42 -10.86 -7.30
C PRO A 193 17.88 -10.49 -6.97
N ARG A 194 18.12 -9.33 -6.37
CA ARG A 194 19.45 -8.79 -6.04
C ARG A 194 19.69 -8.65 -4.54
N PHE A 195 18.61 -8.55 -3.76
CA PHE A 195 18.64 -8.29 -2.33
C PHE A 195 17.82 -9.34 -1.60
N LYS A 196 18.22 -9.70 -0.38
CA LYS A 196 17.47 -10.65 0.43
C LYS A 196 16.34 -9.95 1.17
N VAL A 197 15.20 -10.63 1.27
CA VAL A 197 14.11 -10.20 2.17
C VAL A 197 14.59 -10.33 3.61
N ARG A 198 14.31 -9.30 4.41
CA ARG A 198 14.64 -9.24 5.83
C ARG A 198 13.42 -8.79 6.63
N VAL A 199 12.56 -9.76 6.90
CA VAL A 199 11.44 -9.64 7.82
C VAL A 199 11.56 -10.73 8.89
N ASP A 200 10.75 -10.64 9.94
CA ASP A 200 10.64 -11.68 10.97
C ASP A 200 10.33 -13.05 10.31
N GLU A 201 11.02 -14.11 10.73
CA GLU A 201 10.95 -15.44 10.12
C GLU A 201 9.54 -16.04 10.17
N GLU A 202 8.77 -15.70 11.21
CA GLU A 202 7.38 -16.15 11.39
C GLU A 202 6.41 -15.54 10.38
N ARG A 203 6.83 -14.47 9.68
CA ARG A 203 5.98 -13.80 8.70
C ARG A 203 5.98 -14.53 7.37
N ARG A 204 4.82 -14.56 6.72
CA ARG A 204 4.66 -15.13 5.38
C ARG A 204 5.62 -14.53 4.35
N GLU A 205 5.90 -13.23 4.45
CA GLU A 205 6.77 -12.52 3.49
C GLU A 205 8.23 -13.00 3.54
N SER A 206 8.67 -13.68 4.61
CA SER A 206 10.05 -14.14 4.78
C SER A 206 10.47 -15.15 3.70
N ASN A 207 9.51 -15.93 3.21
CA ASN A 207 9.73 -17.01 2.25
C ASN A 207 9.17 -16.70 0.85
N TRP A 208 8.68 -15.48 0.62
CA TRP A 208 8.10 -15.12 -0.66
C TRP A 208 9.17 -14.96 -1.75
N SER A 209 8.88 -15.61 -2.87
CA SER A 209 9.55 -15.41 -4.15
C SER A 209 9.19 -14.05 -4.77
N LYS A 210 9.95 -13.66 -5.79
CA LYS A 210 9.62 -12.49 -6.62
C LYS A 210 8.16 -12.52 -7.10
N LEU A 211 7.70 -13.69 -7.58
CA LEU A 211 6.35 -13.84 -8.14
C LEU A 211 5.29 -13.58 -7.07
N GLU A 212 5.47 -14.11 -5.86
CA GLU A 212 4.52 -13.90 -4.76
C GLU A 212 4.42 -12.43 -4.36
N PHE A 213 5.53 -11.69 -4.33
CA PHE A 213 5.49 -10.23 -4.13
C PHE A 213 4.81 -9.50 -5.29
N GLU A 214 5.04 -9.89 -6.55
CA GLU A 214 4.38 -9.28 -7.71
C GLU A 214 2.87 -9.51 -7.69
N GLU A 215 2.44 -10.73 -7.39
CA GLU A 215 1.02 -11.08 -7.27
C GLU A 215 0.36 -10.38 -6.08
N ALA A 216 1.01 -10.35 -4.91
CA ALA A 216 0.49 -9.66 -3.73
C ALA A 216 0.37 -8.16 -3.98
N ALA A 217 1.37 -7.53 -4.59
CA ALA A 217 1.32 -6.13 -4.97
C ALA A 217 0.19 -5.85 -5.98
N SER A 218 0.03 -6.71 -6.99
CA SER A 218 -1.03 -6.57 -7.99
C SER A 218 -2.43 -6.67 -7.36
N ARG A 219 -2.65 -7.64 -6.47
CA ARG A 219 -3.93 -7.80 -5.75
C ARG A 219 -4.22 -6.58 -4.88
N ASP A 220 -3.23 -6.10 -4.14
CA ASP A 220 -3.40 -4.94 -3.26
C ASP A 220 -3.64 -3.64 -4.07
N PHE A 221 -2.99 -3.44 -5.21
CA PHE A 221 -3.32 -2.30 -6.08
C PHE A 221 -4.74 -2.39 -6.63
N ALA A 222 -5.20 -3.59 -7.00
CA ALA A 222 -6.56 -3.78 -7.48
C ALA A 222 -7.59 -3.45 -6.39
N LEU A 223 -7.38 -3.93 -5.16
CA LEU A 223 -8.22 -3.60 -3.99
C LEU A 223 -8.15 -2.12 -3.63
N GLY A 224 -6.96 -1.51 -3.65
CA GLY A 224 -6.79 -0.07 -3.48
C GLY A 224 -7.60 0.72 -4.50
N GLY A 225 -7.57 0.29 -5.77
CA GLY A 225 -8.37 0.87 -6.85
C GLY A 225 -9.88 0.68 -6.65
N ARG A 226 -10.31 -0.52 -6.26
CA ARG A 226 -11.70 -0.87 -5.93
C ARG A 226 -12.27 0.05 -4.84
N TYR A 227 -11.47 0.38 -3.82
CA TYR A 227 -11.87 1.27 -2.73
C TYR A 227 -11.67 2.77 -3.04
N GLY A 228 -11.34 3.13 -4.29
CA GLY A 228 -11.36 4.52 -4.77
C GLY A 228 -9.99 5.22 -4.79
N ASN A 229 -8.87 4.49 -4.82
CA ASN A 229 -7.55 5.10 -5.04
C ASN A 229 -7.16 5.06 -6.52
N ASP A 230 -7.13 6.22 -7.18
CA ASP A 230 -6.84 6.33 -8.62
C ASP A 230 -5.41 5.90 -8.99
N ILE A 231 -4.43 6.17 -8.12
CA ILE A 231 -3.05 5.75 -8.32
C ILE A 231 -2.98 4.22 -8.31
N ALA A 232 -3.62 3.59 -7.32
CA ALA A 232 -3.68 2.14 -7.22
C ALA A 232 -4.42 1.52 -8.41
N LYS A 233 -5.53 2.13 -8.86
CA LYS A 233 -6.25 1.69 -10.06
C LYS A 233 -5.36 1.71 -11.31
N GLY A 234 -4.57 2.77 -11.50
CA GLY A 234 -3.61 2.87 -12.60
C GLY A 234 -2.49 1.82 -12.50
N LEU A 235 -1.97 1.59 -11.28
CA LEU A 235 -0.90 0.62 -11.03
C LEU A 235 -1.38 -0.83 -11.07
N ALA A 236 -2.64 -1.12 -10.78
CA ALA A 236 -3.21 -2.46 -10.84
C ALA A 236 -3.08 -3.07 -12.23
N VAL A 237 -3.26 -2.25 -13.28
CA VAL A 237 -3.12 -2.69 -14.67
C VAL A 237 -1.66 -2.98 -15.01
N SER A 238 -0.73 -2.10 -14.64
CA SER A 238 0.67 -2.21 -15.02
C SER A 238 1.44 -3.25 -14.21
N THR A 239 0.94 -3.63 -13.03
CA THR A 239 1.57 -4.62 -12.15
C THR A 239 1.04 -6.03 -12.32
N ASN A 240 -0.12 -6.20 -12.98
CA ASN A 240 -0.74 -7.50 -13.24
C ASN A 240 0.19 -8.43 -14.08
N PRO A 241 0.66 -9.57 -13.51
CA PRO A 241 1.54 -10.51 -14.21
C PRO A 241 0.93 -11.08 -15.48
N THR A 242 -0.36 -11.43 -15.46
CA THR A 242 -1.10 -11.92 -16.63
C THR A 242 -1.14 -10.88 -17.73
N ALA A 243 -1.48 -9.62 -17.40
CA ALA A 243 -1.51 -8.53 -18.37
C ALA A 243 -0.13 -8.27 -18.98
N LYS A 244 0.95 -8.38 -18.20
CA LYS A 244 2.33 -8.28 -18.72
C LYS A 244 2.65 -9.40 -19.70
N LEU A 245 2.31 -10.64 -19.37
CA LEU A 245 2.54 -11.80 -20.25
C LEU A 245 1.75 -11.68 -21.56
N CYS A 246 0.45 -11.36 -21.48
CA CYS A 246 -0.37 -11.09 -22.66
C CYS A 246 0.23 -9.96 -23.51
N GLY A 247 0.65 -8.86 -22.89
CA GLY A 247 1.29 -7.75 -23.58
C GLY A 247 2.64 -8.11 -24.21
N GLN A 248 3.41 -9.01 -23.62
CA GLN A 248 4.64 -9.54 -24.21
C GLN A 248 4.34 -10.46 -25.39
N MET A 249 3.39 -11.38 -25.26
CA MET A 249 2.97 -12.28 -26.33
C MET A 249 2.45 -11.51 -27.56
N VAL A 250 1.63 -10.49 -27.33
CA VAL A 250 1.11 -9.62 -28.40
C VAL A 250 2.26 -8.85 -29.05
N ARG A 251 3.19 -8.27 -28.28
CA ARG A 251 4.37 -7.58 -28.84
C ARG A 251 5.24 -8.50 -29.67
N GLU A 252 5.51 -9.73 -29.21
CA GLU A 252 6.28 -10.70 -29.96
C GLU A 252 5.55 -11.16 -31.24
N ALA A 253 4.22 -11.33 -31.18
CA ALA A 253 3.40 -11.59 -32.37
C ALA A 253 3.43 -10.42 -33.36
N MET A 254 3.32 -9.18 -32.88
CA MET A 254 3.40 -7.97 -33.72
C MET A 254 4.78 -7.80 -34.36
N LYS A 255 5.86 -8.05 -33.63
CA LYS A 255 7.22 -8.04 -34.19
C LYS A 255 7.38 -9.09 -35.29
N LYS A 256 6.77 -10.26 -35.12
CA LYS A 256 6.81 -11.36 -36.10
C LYS A 256 6.05 -11.02 -37.38
N GLU A 257 4.88 -10.39 -37.27
CA GLU A 257 4.01 -10.08 -38.42
C GLU A 257 4.38 -8.78 -39.14
N TYR A 258 4.77 -7.74 -38.40
CA TYR A 258 4.94 -6.37 -38.93
C TYR A 258 6.38 -5.85 -38.86
N GLY A 259 7.30 -6.65 -38.35
CA GLY A 259 8.72 -6.31 -38.24
C GLY A 259 9.10 -5.62 -36.92
N PRO A 260 10.42 -5.48 -36.65
CA PRO A 260 10.95 -5.07 -35.35
C PRO A 260 10.62 -3.63 -34.94
N SER A 261 10.13 -2.79 -35.85
CA SER A 261 9.75 -1.39 -35.60
C SER A 261 8.42 -1.21 -34.83
N PHE A 262 7.69 -2.29 -34.55
CA PHE A 262 6.37 -2.25 -33.88
C PHE A 262 6.41 -2.77 -32.43
N GLY A 263 7.58 -2.81 -31.78
CA GLY A 263 7.81 -3.54 -30.53
C GLY A 263 8.41 -2.78 -29.35
N ASP A 264 8.58 -1.46 -29.43
CA ASP A 264 9.09 -0.62 -28.33
C ASP A 264 7.96 -0.03 -27.47
#